data_AF-A0A199U9D3-F1
#
_entry.id   AF-A0A199U9D3-F1
#
_cell.length_a   1.000
_cell.length_b   1.000
_cell.length_c   1.000
_cell.angle_alpha   90.00
_cell.angle_beta   90.00
_cell.angle_gamma   90.00
#
_symmetry.space_group_name_H-M   'P 1'
#
loop_
_entity.id
_entity.type
_entity.pdbx_description
1 polymer ?
#
loop_
_entity_poly.entity_id
_entity_poly.type
_entity_poly.pdbx_seq_one_letter_code
_entity_poly.pdbx_strand_id
1 'polypeptide(L)'
;MAHGLLESTNENEELEDIGLRYIQELRSRSFFQDFEEDSECKLFSSCKMHDLVHDLALSLTQNEFSTITTSTKDISKGVRHLLFLSIPQNLPTLLQGLDHVRTAIFNTEEMSQSALNLCLLRFQSLRVLDFRDSKFEVWLEKIGSLKHLRYLCLPEACEVEKIPNSFCKLQSLQFLWLGEEIEDLPSNIRYLINLRFLIFPRKQKRLSKNGLGCLTSLRFFWILRNEHLEYLCEDMQGLKHLRTLFIFECYSLISLPQSIKYLTALETLHIEDCTNLNLTWEVDDQDLAQFSLQKLILVWLPKLVALPEWLLARSTNSLQLLKLGSCRNLKKLPACLHNMTSLQQLVINDCAEVRNRCEREVGEDWSKIAHIPKIVINEGCF
;
A
#
# COMPACT_ATOMS: atom_id res chain seq x y z
N MET A 1 13.45 -3.50 3.20
CA MET A 1 13.56 -3.58 1.72
C MET A 1 14.56 -2.60 1.11
N ALA A 2 14.41 -1.28 1.28
CA ALA A 2 15.21 -0.25 0.59
C ALA A 2 16.75 -0.41 0.73
N HIS A 3 17.24 -0.88 1.88
CA HIS A 3 18.67 -1.13 2.09
C HIS A 3 19.18 -2.45 1.50
N GLY A 4 18.30 -3.35 1.04
CA GLY A 4 18.68 -4.68 0.57
C GLY A 4 19.01 -5.66 1.70
N LEU A 5 18.43 -5.48 2.89
CA LEU A 5 18.64 -6.33 4.07
C LEU A 5 17.80 -7.63 4.07
N LEU A 6 16.86 -7.75 3.13
CA LEU A 6 16.03 -8.93 3.04
C LEU A 6 16.75 -9.97 2.17
N GLU A 7 17.10 -11.09 2.78
CA GLU A 7 17.74 -12.20 2.09
C GLU A 7 16.66 -13.13 1.56
N SER A 8 16.75 -13.47 0.28
CA SER A 8 15.84 -14.45 -0.32
C SER A 8 16.53 -15.80 -0.42
N THR A 9 15.88 -16.84 0.10
CA THR A 9 16.33 -18.23 -0.04
C THR A 9 15.92 -18.87 -1.36
N ASN A 10 15.02 -18.23 -2.10
CA ASN A 10 14.50 -18.70 -3.39
C ASN A 10 14.16 -17.51 -4.31
N GLU A 11 14.40 -17.62 -5.61
CA GLU A 11 14.11 -16.55 -6.59
C GLU A 11 12.63 -16.14 -6.63
N ASN A 12 11.73 -17.03 -6.21
CA ASN A 12 10.28 -16.82 -6.26
C ASN A 12 9.69 -16.18 -4.99
N GLU A 13 10.48 -15.91 -3.95
CA GLU A 13 9.94 -15.29 -2.74
C GLU A 13 9.76 -13.77 -2.90
N GLU A 14 8.56 -13.28 -2.57
CA GLU A 14 8.28 -11.86 -2.57
C GLU A 14 8.91 -11.17 -1.35
N LEU A 15 9.53 -10.01 -1.59
CA LEU A 15 10.27 -9.26 -0.57
C LEU A 15 9.38 -8.82 0.60
N GLU A 16 8.10 -8.52 0.35
CA GLU A 16 7.16 -8.14 1.40
C GLU A 16 6.84 -9.31 2.33
N ASP A 17 6.78 -10.53 1.81
CA ASP A 17 6.55 -11.73 2.64
C ASP A 17 7.79 -12.02 3.50
N ILE A 18 9.00 -11.91 2.93
CA ILE A 18 10.26 -12.03 3.69
C ILE A 18 10.31 -10.96 4.78
N GLY A 19 9.98 -9.71 4.44
CA GLY A 19 9.96 -8.58 5.37
C GLY A 19 8.98 -8.82 6.52
N LEU A 20 7.78 -9.30 6.22
CA LEU A 20 6.78 -9.61 7.22
C LEU A 20 7.25 -10.73 8.16
N ARG A 21 7.88 -11.80 7.64
CA ARG A 21 8.45 -12.87 8.48
C ARG A 21 9.54 -12.35 9.41
N TYR A 22 10.39 -11.45 8.94
CA TYR A 22 11.42 -10.84 9.80
C TYR A 22 10.79 -10.02 10.94
N ILE A 23 9.73 -9.25 10.66
CA ILE A 23 9.00 -8.51 11.71
C ILE A 23 8.33 -9.47 12.69
N GLN A 24 7.72 -10.56 12.21
CA GLN A 24 7.10 -11.59 13.06
C GLN A 24 8.13 -12.27 13.96
N GLU A 25 9.33 -12.57 13.43
CA GLU A 25 10.43 -13.14 14.21
C GLU A 25 10.89 -12.17 15.31
N LEU A 26 11.11 -10.89 14.98
CA LEU A 26 11.49 -9.87 15.95
C LEU A 26 10.42 -9.68 17.04
N ARG A 27 9.14 -9.74 16.67
CA ARG A 27 8.01 -9.75 17.60
C ARG A 27 8.03 -10.98 18.52
N SER A 28 8.27 -12.17 17.97
CA SER A 28 8.31 -13.43 18.75
C SER A 28 9.42 -13.44 19.80
N ARG A 29 10.49 -12.67 19.56
CA ARG A 29 11.63 -12.49 20.46
C ARG A 29 11.50 -11.27 21.38
N SER A 30 10.34 -10.60 21.38
CA SER A 30 10.06 -9.42 22.20
C SER A 30 11.00 -8.22 21.96
N PHE A 31 11.61 -8.11 20.77
CA PHE A 31 12.33 -6.89 20.39
C PHE A 31 11.36 -5.74 20.14
N PHE A 32 10.15 -6.07 19.69
CA PHE A 32 9.05 -5.15 19.51
C PHE A 32 7.85 -5.58 20.35
N GLN A 33 7.13 -4.60 20.88
CA GLN A 33 5.94 -4.76 21.71
C GLN A 33 4.83 -3.79 21.25
N ASP A 34 3.64 -3.90 21.85
CA ASP A 34 2.51 -3.00 21.61
C ASP A 34 2.15 -2.88 20.13
N PHE A 35 1.98 -4.03 19.47
CA PHE A 35 1.55 -4.06 18.07
C PHE A 35 0.09 -3.63 17.96
N GLU A 36 -0.13 -2.45 17.39
CA GLU A 36 -1.45 -1.98 17.00
C GLU A 36 -1.62 -2.23 15.50
N GLU A 37 -2.63 -2.99 15.13
CA GLU A 37 -2.99 -3.23 13.73
C GLU A 37 -4.01 -2.18 13.31
N ASP A 38 -3.74 -1.47 12.21
CA ASP A 38 -4.76 -0.64 11.55
C ASP A 38 -5.94 -1.52 11.13
N SER A 39 -7.12 -1.20 11.67
CA SER A 39 -8.37 -1.92 11.47
C SER A 39 -8.87 -1.89 10.02
N GLU A 40 -8.47 -0.90 9.23
CA GLU A 40 -9.00 -0.66 7.89
C GLU A 40 -8.15 -1.36 6.81
N CYS A 41 -6.81 -1.23 6.87
CA CYS A 41 -5.94 -1.65 5.78
C CYS A 41 -4.93 -2.75 6.13
N LYS A 42 -4.74 -3.09 7.42
CA LYS A 42 -3.71 -4.02 7.94
C LYS A 42 -2.26 -3.78 7.48
N LEU A 43 -1.97 -2.70 6.76
CA LEU A 43 -0.64 -2.43 6.20
C LEU A 43 0.22 -1.59 7.13
N PHE A 44 -0.41 -0.70 7.89
CA PHE A 44 0.24 0.07 8.93
C PHE A 44 0.04 -0.66 10.24
N SER A 45 1.13 -1.21 10.76
CA SER A 45 1.19 -1.63 12.15
C SER A 45 2.16 -0.72 12.87
N SER A 46 1.70 -0.17 14.00
CA SER A 46 2.60 0.51 14.93
C SER A 46 3.16 -0.54 15.88
N CYS A 47 4.40 -0.35 16.31
CA CYS A 47 4.99 -1.12 17.39
C CYS A 47 6.01 -0.26 18.13
N LYS A 48 6.34 -0.63 19.36
CA LYS A 48 7.33 0.06 20.18
C LYS A 48 8.51 -0.86 20.46
N MET A 49 9.67 -0.28 20.70
CA MET A 49 10.85 -0.96 21.20
C MET A 49 11.06 -0.55 22.66
N HIS A 50 11.44 -1.50 23.51
CA HIS A 50 11.76 -1.21 24.91
C HIS A 50 13.06 -0.38 25.03
N ASP A 51 13.12 0.56 25.96
CA ASP A 51 14.24 1.51 26.14
C ASP A 51 15.61 0.83 26.22
N LEU A 52 15.74 -0.24 27.01
CA LEU A 52 16.99 -1.02 27.09
C LEU A 52 17.44 -1.63 25.75
N VAL A 53 16.50 -2.07 24.90
CA VAL A 53 16.82 -2.62 23.57
C VAL A 53 17.21 -1.48 22.62
N HIS A 54 16.53 -0.34 22.74
CA HIS A 54 16.87 0.88 22.03
C HIS A 54 18.29 1.36 22.38
N ASP A 55 18.64 1.42 23.67
CA ASP A 55 19.96 1.85 24.12
C ASP A 55 21.06 0.88 23.67
N LEU A 56 20.78 -0.42 23.70
CA LEU A 56 21.66 -1.43 23.14
C LEU A 56 21.87 -1.21 21.63
N ALA A 57 20.80 -0.98 20.87
CA ALA A 57 20.87 -0.71 19.44
C ALA A 57 21.69 0.57 19.14
N LEU A 58 21.51 1.63 19.94
CA LEU A 58 22.32 2.84 19.83
C LEU A 58 23.80 2.57 20.14
N SER A 59 24.11 1.76 21.16
CA SER A 59 25.49 1.41 21.50
C SER A 59 26.20 0.64 20.38
N LEU A 60 25.48 -0.21 19.65
CA LEU A 60 26.02 -1.00 18.53
C LEU A 60 26.15 -0.19 17.23
N THR A 61 25.43 0.92 17.09
CA THR A 61 25.34 1.70 15.85
C THR A 61 26.02 3.07 15.91
N GLN A 62 26.77 3.39 16.97
CA GLN A 62 27.40 4.71 17.19
C GLN A 62 28.25 5.24 16.01
N ASN A 63 28.79 4.35 15.17
CA ASN A 63 29.60 4.72 14.02
C ASN A 63 28.82 4.80 12.69
N GLU A 64 27.58 4.30 12.65
CA GLU A 64 26.75 4.24 11.44
C GLU A 64 25.48 5.09 11.55
N PHE A 65 24.99 5.40 12.75
CA PHE A 65 23.79 6.18 13.02
C PHE A 65 24.10 7.45 13.82
N SER A 66 23.44 8.56 13.49
CA SER A 66 23.52 9.79 14.26
C SER A 66 22.20 10.54 14.29
N THR A 67 21.82 11.00 15.48
CA THR A 67 20.73 11.94 15.69
C THR A 67 21.26 13.38 15.59
N ILE A 68 20.62 14.19 14.78
CA ILE A 68 20.98 15.58 14.53
C ILE A 68 20.01 16.50 15.28
N THR A 69 20.58 17.33 16.14
CA THR A 69 19.88 18.34 16.93
C THR A 69 20.56 19.70 16.76
N THR A 70 19.97 20.75 17.32
CA THR A 70 20.57 22.10 17.35
C THR A 70 21.93 22.15 18.06
N SER A 71 22.21 21.20 18.95
CA SER A 71 23.46 21.11 19.72
C SER A 71 24.53 20.22 19.07
N THR A 72 24.24 19.56 17.95
CA THR A 72 25.20 18.70 17.24
C THR A 72 26.38 19.53 16.71
N LYS A 73 27.61 19.15 17.12
CA LYS A 73 28.84 19.86 16.74
C LYS A 73 29.64 19.19 15.64
N ASP A 74 29.62 17.85 15.61
CA ASP A 74 30.36 17.04 14.64
C ASP A 74 29.58 15.74 14.34
N ILE A 75 29.83 15.15 13.17
CA ILE A 75 29.22 13.90 12.73
C ILE A 75 30.35 13.01 12.19
N SER A 76 30.43 11.78 12.70
CA SER A 76 31.41 10.82 12.21
C SER A 76 31.25 10.58 10.70
N LYS A 77 32.37 10.56 9.98
CA LYS A 77 32.40 10.28 8.52
C LYS A 77 31.89 8.88 8.17
N GLY A 78 31.85 7.97 9.14
CA GLY A 78 31.30 6.62 8.98
C GLY A 78 29.77 6.56 8.93
N VAL A 79 29.08 7.65 9.29
CA VAL A 79 27.63 7.67 9.42
C VAL A 79 26.94 7.42 8.08
N ARG A 80 25.96 6.52 8.12
CA ARG A 80 25.13 6.10 6.99
C ARG A 80 23.66 6.46 7.21
N HIS A 81 23.24 6.66 8.45
CA HIS A 81 21.85 6.86 8.82
C HIS A 81 21.71 8.10 9.70
N LEU A 82 20.92 9.07 9.23
CA LEU A 82 20.69 10.33 9.92
C LEU A 82 19.23 10.47 10.31
N LEU A 83 18.99 10.85 11.56
CA LEU A 83 17.70 11.30 12.05
C LEU A 83 17.80 12.78 12.42
N PHE A 84 17.08 13.65 11.71
CA PHE A 84 17.00 15.07 12.02
C PHE A 84 15.82 15.31 12.95
N LEU A 85 16.11 15.74 14.19
CA LEU A 85 15.09 16.24 15.13
C LEU A 85 14.99 17.77 15.10
N SER A 86 16.04 18.44 14.61
CA SER A 86 16.09 19.88 14.38
C SER A 86 17.26 20.22 13.44
N ILE A 87 17.27 21.45 12.93
CA ILE A 87 18.29 21.90 11.98
C ILE A 87 19.34 22.78 12.68
N PRO A 88 20.61 22.35 12.78
CA PRO A 88 21.68 23.16 13.36
C PRO A 88 22.13 24.30 12.44
N GLN A 89 22.56 25.42 13.00
CA GLN A 89 22.96 26.61 12.22
C GLN A 89 24.20 26.36 11.35
N ASN A 90 25.10 25.49 11.79
CA ASN A 90 26.33 25.11 11.10
C ASN A 90 26.15 23.89 10.17
N LEU A 91 24.93 23.60 9.72
CA LEU A 91 24.61 22.46 8.84
C LEU A 91 25.56 22.31 7.64
N PRO A 92 25.93 23.36 6.88
CA PRO A 92 26.84 23.21 5.74
C PRO A 92 28.21 22.62 6.12
N THR A 93 28.73 22.96 7.30
CA THR A 93 30.01 22.46 7.81
C THR A 93 29.87 21.04 8.35
N LEU A 94 28.78 20.76 9.07
CA LEU A 94 28.45 19.43 9.62
C LEU A 94 28.33 18.36 8.52
N LEU A 95 27.80 18.74 7.36
CA LEU A 95 27.58 17.80 6.26
C LEU A 95 28.83 17.56 5.39
N GLN A 96 29.98 18.18 5.71
CA GLN A 96 31.21 17.98 4.95
C GLN A 96 31.76 16.56 5.14
N GLY A 97 31.99 15.86 4.03
CA GLY A 97 32.54 14.49 4.03
C GLY A 97 31.54 13.38 4.34
N LEU A 98 30.24 13.69 4.41
CA LEU A 98 29.17 12.70 4.57
C LEU A 98 28.70 12.16 3.21
N ASP A 99 29.60 11.47 2.49
CA ASP A 99 29.36 11.03 1.11
C ASP A 99 28.65 9.65 1.02
N HIS A 100 28.50 8.97 2.17
CA HIS A 100 27.98 7.60 2.26
C HIS A 100 26.62 7.49 2.95
N VAL A 101 25.93 8.61 3.18
CA VAL A 101 24.59 8.63 3.78
C VAL A 101 23.60 7.87 2.89
N ARG A 102 22.92 6.89 3.49
CA ARG A 102 21.93 6.02 2.87
C ARG A 102 20.51 6.26 3.39
N THR A 103 20.37 6.85 4.58
CA THR A 103 19.08 7.20 5.19
C THR A 103 19.12 8.61 5.74
N ALA A 104 18.06 9.37 5.45
CA ALA A 104 17.78 10.64 6.08
C ALA A 104 16.30 10.65 6.46
N ILE A 105 16.02 10.72 7.76
CA ILE A 105 14.67 10.85 8.32
C ILE A 105 14.58 12.24 8.92
N PHE A 106 13.53 12.98 8.57
CA PHE A 106 13.27 14.32 9.07
C PHE A 106 12.03 14.29 9.95
N ASN A 107 12.24 14.46 11.25
CA ASN A 107 11.23 14.69 12.26
C ASN A 107 11.50 16.06 12.88
N THR A 108 11.32 17.10 12.06
CA THR A 108 11.60 18.48 12.44
C THR A 108 10.36 19.33 12.19
N GLU A 109 10.17 20.36 13.03
CA GLU A 109 9.07 21.30 12.84
C GLU A 109 9.33 22.24 11.66
N GLU A 110 10.58 22.67 11.48
CA GLU A 110 10.95 23.65 10.46
C GLU A 110 12.24 23.24 9.74
N MET A 111 12.29 23.47 8.43
CA MET A 111 13.51 23.41 7.63
C MET A 111 13.42 24.39 6.47
N SER A 112 14.50 25.15 6.22
CA SER A 112 14.57 26.01 5.05
C SER A 112 14.80 25.19 3.78
N GLN A 113 14.24 25.65 2.65
CA GLN A 113 14.43 24.99 1.36
C GLN A 113 15.90 24.92 0.92
N SER A 114 16.72 25.89 1.32
CA SER A 114 18.16 25.89 1.06
C SER A 114 18.90 24.80 1.83
N ALA A 115 18.54 24.57 3.10
CA ALA A 115 19.08 23.49 3.93
C ALA A 115 18.69 22.12 3.36
N LEU A 116 17.42 21.93 3.00
CA LEU A 116 16.96 20.70 2.37
C LEU A 116 17.71 20.42 1.07
N ASN A 117 17.79 21.42 0.18
CA ASN A 117 18.52 21.28 -1.09
C ASN A 117 20.01 20.95 -0.88
N LEU A 118 20.64 21.48 0.16
CA LEU A 118 22.02 21.17 0.51
C LEU A 118 22.17 19.70 0.93
N CYS A 119 21.25 19.18 1.75
CA CYS A 119 21.19 17.76 2.10
C CYS A 119 21.03 16.87 0.86
N LEU A 120 20.06 17.18 -0.01
CA LEU A 120 19.78 16.39 -1.22
C LEU A 120 20.96 16.39 -2.21
N LEU A 121 21.70 17.51 -2.31
CA LEU A 121 22.91 17.57 -3.14
C LEU A 121 24.07 16.76 -2.54
N ARG A 122 24.19 16.68 -1.22
CA ARG A 122 25.26 15.94 -0.55
C ARG A 122 25.01 14.43 -0.56
N PHE A 123 23.80 14.00 -0.26
CA PHE A 123 23.48 12.58 -0.04
C PHE A 123 23.20 11.82 -1.34
N GLN A 124 24.16 11.77 -2.27
CA GLN A 124 23.95 11.11 -3.56
C GLN A 124 23.80 9.59 -3.46
N SER A 125 24.20 8.98 -2.34
CA SER A 125 24.06 7.54 -2.03
C SER A 125 22.73 7.18 -1.34
N LEU A 126 21.81 8.14 -1.19
CA LEU A 126 20.59 7.99 -0.41
C LEU A 126 19.67 6.90 -0.98
N ARG A 127 19.17 6.04 -0.11
CA ARG A 127 18.19 4.97 -0.43
C ARG A 127 16.85 5.21 0.25
N VAL A 128 16.84 5.84 1.42
CA VAL A 128 15.66 6.15 2.22
C VAL A 128 15.63 7.64 2.53
N LEU A 129 14.54 8.29 2.13
CA LEU A 129 14.22 9.67 2.50
C LEU A 129 12.81 9.70 3.09
N ASP A 130 12.69 10.09 4.35
CA ASP A 130 11.42 10.07 5.07
C ASP A 130 11.15 11.43 5.74
N PHE A 131 9.96 11.96 5.50
CA PHE A 131 9.43 13.23 6.02
C PHE A 131 8.11 13.05 6.76
N ARG A 132 7.67 11.82 7.05
CA ARG A 132 6.32 11.52 7.57
C ARG A 132 5.94 12.38 8.78
N ASP A 133 6.87 12.50 9.73
CA ASP A 133 6.66 13.23 10.99
C ASP A 133 7.11 14.69 10.93
N SER A 134 7.38 15.22 9.73
CA SER A 134 7.77 16.62 9.58
C SER A 134 6.56 17.54 9.38
N LYS A 135 6.70 18.79 9.83
CA LYS A 135 5.61 19.79 9.83
C LYS A 135 5.82 20.92 8.81
N PHE A 136 6.82 20.81 7.94
CA PHE A 136 7.18 21.85 6.97
C PHE A 136 6.88 21.42 5.53
N GLU A 137 6.70 22.39 4.64
CA GLU A 137 6.50 22.14 3.21
C GLU A 137 7.78 21.64 2.51
N VAL A 138 7.66 20.59 1.71
CA VAL A 138 8.80 19.94 1.04
C VAL A 138 8.75 20.17 -0.46
N TRP A 139 9.68 20.99 -0.98
CA TRP A 139 9.82 21.20 -2.43
C TRP A 139 10.99 20.39 -2.98
N LEU A 140 10.70 19.39 -3.81
CA LEU A 140 11.66 18.36 -4.23
C LEU A 140 12.14 18.50 -5.69
N GLU A 141 12.43 19.72 -6.16
CA GLU A 141 12.84 19.96 -7.56
C GLU A 141 14.05 19.12 -7.99
N LYS A 142 15.03 18.95 -7.09
CA LYS A 142 16.31 18.25 -7.34
C LYS A 142 16.28 16.76 -7.00
N ILE A 143 15.15 16.20 -6.57
CA ILE A 143 15.08 14.80 -6.11
C ILE A 143 15.50 13.81 -7.19
N GLY A 144 15.26 14.13 -8.46
CA GLY A 144 15.67 13.29 -9.60
C GLY A 144 17.18 13.07 -9.75
N SER A 145 18.02 13.73 -8.95
CA SER A 145 19.45 13.44 -8.84
C SER A 145 19.76 12.20 -7.99
N LEU A 146 18.86 11.82 -7.07
CA LEU A 146 19.04 10.70 -6.13
C LEU A 146 18.73 9.35 -6.79
N LYS A 147 19.59 8.93 -7.72
CA LYS A 147 19.36 7.73 -8.55
C LYS A 147 19.26 6.41 -7.76
N HIS A 148 19.78 6.39 -6.52
CA HIS A 148 19.75 5.23 -5.64
C HIS A 148 18.55 5.20 -4.69
N LEU A 149 17.69 6.23 -4.71
CA LEU A 149 16.54 6.32 -3.82
C LEU A 149 15.56 5.18 -4.10
N ARG A 150 15.18 4.46 -3.04
CA ARG A 150 14.25 3.32 -3.10
C ARG A 150 13.00 3.54 -2.27
N TYR A 151 13.07 4.40 -1.26
CA TYR A 151 11.96 4.74 -0.39
C TYR A 151 11.88 6.25 -0.27
N LEU A 152 10.71 6.79 -0.58
CA LEU A 152 10.36 8.19 -0.38
C LEU A 152 9.02 8.28 0.34
N CYS A 153 8.99 8.93 1.50
CA CYS A 153 7.77 9.26 2.21
C CYS A 153 7.71 10.77 2.43
N LEU A 154 6.71 11.42 1.85
CA LEU A 154 6.42 12.83 2.09
C LEU A 154 5.56 13.00 3.37
N PRO A 155 5.49 14.22 3.94
CA PRO A 155 4.61 14.49 5.07
C PRO A 155 3.15 14.28 4.70
N GLU A 156 2.31 13.99 5.69
CA GLU A 156 0.87 13.83 5.47
C GLU A 156 0.19 15.15 5.09
N ALA A 157 0.59 16.25 5.75
CA ALA A 157 0.12 17.62 5.51
C ALA A 157 0.75 18.30 4.28
N CYS A 158 1.32 17.53 3.35
CA CYS A 158 2.04 18.11 2.22
C CYS A 158 1.06 18.65 1.17
N GLU A 159 0.96 19.99 1.04
CA GLU A 159 0.17 20.66 0.01
C GLU A 159 0.88 20.71 -1.36
N VAL A 160 1.58 19.65 -1.75
CA VAL A 160 2.20 19.60 -3.09
C VAL A 160 1.09 19.45 -4.12
N GLU A 161 0.68 20.57 -4.71
CA GLU A 161 -0.32 20.60 -5.78
C GLU A 161 0.10 19.67 -6.93
N LYS A 162 1.38 19.72 -7.34
CA LYS A 162 1.89 18.92 -8.47
C LYS A 162 3.26 18.33 -8.23
N ILE A 163 3.37 17.02 -8.41
CA ILE A 163 4.65 16.31 -8.38
C ILE A 163 5.46 16.65 -9.65
N PRO A 164 6.69 17.19 -9.54
CA PRO A 164 7.49 17.50 -10.70
C PRO A 164 7.93 16.23 -11.44
N ASN A 165 7.99 16.31 -12.77
CA ASN A 165 8.44 15.19 -13.63
C ASN A 165 9.87 14.70 -13.34
N SER A 166 10.67 15.45 -12.56
CA SER A 166 11.97 14.99 -12.07
C SER A 166 11.89 13.75 -11.19
N PHE A 167 10.75 13.51 -10.52
CA PHE A 167 10.49 12.28 -9.75
C PHE A 167 10.58 11.03 -10.62
N CYS A 168 10.17 11.11 -11.89
CA CYS A 168 10.19 9.97 -12.80
C CYS A 168 11.63 9.54 -13.20
N LYS A 169 12.66 10.30 -12.79
CA LYS A 169 14.08 9.89 -12.90
C LYS A 169 14.49 8.90 -11.81
N LEU A 170 13.69 8.72 -10.76
CA LEU A 170 13.94 7.82 -9.64
C LEU A 170 13.62 6.36 -10.00
N GLN A 171 14.33 5.81 -10.99
CA GLN A 171 14.03 4.48 -11.52
C GLN A 171 14.30 3.34 -10.51
N SER A 172 15.06 3.60 -9.44
CA SER A 172 15.28 2.64 -8.34
C SER A 172 14.17 2.66 -7.28
N LEU A 173 13.18 3.56 -7.41
CA LEU A 173 12.16 3.77 -6.39
C LEU A 173 11.25 2.55 -6.27
N GLN A 174 11.10 2.05 -5.05
CA GLN A 174 10.28 0.88 -4.69
C GLN A 174 9.04 1.27 -3.89
N PHE A 175 9.16 2.29 -3.04
CA PHE A 175 8.08 2.82 -2.23
C PHE A 175 7.98 4.33 -2.41
N LEU A 176 6.75 4.80 -2.66
CA LEU A 176 6.42 6.21 -2.80
C LEU A 176 5.15 6.50 -2.02
N TRP A 177 5.29 7.29 -0.96
CA TRP A 177 4.17 7.92 -0.26
C TRP A 177 4.25 9.42 -0.50
N LEU A 178 3.15 9.98 -0.97
CA LEU A 178 3.07 11.35 -1.48
C LEU A 178 2.24 12.26 -0.59
N GLY A 179 1.65 11.74 0.49
CA GLY A 179 0.61 12.43 1.23
C GLY A 179 -0.76 12.28 0.57
N GLU A 180 -1.78 12.77 1.26
CA GLU A 180 -3.18 12.57 0.86
C GLU A 180 -3.69 13.65 -0.10
N GLU A 181 -3.06 14.83 -0.12
CA GLU A 181 -3.60 16.03 -0.78
C GLU A 181 -3.17 16.27 -2.23
N ILE A 182 -2.36 15.36 -2.79
CA ILE A 182 -1.79 15.50 -4.13
C ILE A 182 -2.88 15.57 -5.19
N GLU A 183 -2.74 16.49 -6.14
CA GLU A 183 -3.72 16.63 -7.22
C GLU A 183 -3.58 15.57 -8.30
N ASP A 184 -2.36 15.42 -8.84
CA ASP A 184 -2.08 14.56 -9.99
C ASP A 184 -0.76 13.80 -9.86
N LEU A 185 -0.77 12.53 -10.28
CA LEU A 185 0.46 11.77 -10.55
C LEU A 185 1.23 12.40 -11.72
N PRO A 186 2.57 12.34 -11.72
CA PRO A 186 3.35 12.88 -12.81
C PRO A 186 3.07 12.14 -14.13
N SER A 187 3.00 12.88 -15.23
CA SER A 187 2.72 12.35 -16.58
C SER A 187 3.64 11.20 -17.02
N ASN A 188 4.84 11.16 -16.46
CA ASN A 188 5.91 10.23 -16.78
C ASN A 188 6.06 9.09 -15.75
N ILE A 189 5.06 8.83 -14.91
CA ILE A 189 5.10 7.77 -13.87
C ILE A 189 5.47 6.40 -14.45
N ARG A 190 5.19 6.15 -15.73
CA ARG A 190 5.56 4.94 -16.49
C ARG A 190 7.03 4.53 -16.40
N TYR A 191 7.94 5.45 -16.05
CA TYR A 191 9.36 5.15 -15.89
C TYR A 191 9.75 4.60 -14.51
N LEU A 192 8.83 4.62 -13.52
CA LEU A 192 9.06 4.07 -12.18
C LEU A 192 8.84 2.55 -12.14
N ILE A 193 9.54 1.82 -13.03
CA ILE A 193 9.33 0.39 -13.28
C ILE A 193 9.61 -0.53 -12.09
N ASN A 194 10.36 -0.04 -11.08
CA ASN A 194 10.67 -0.76 -9.85
C ASN A 194 9.69 -0.46 -8.70
N LEU A 195 8.70 0.41 -8.92
CA LEU A 195 7.74 0.81 -7.90
C LEU A 195 6.87 -0.40 -7.51
N ARG A 196 6.79 -0.67 -6.22
CA ARG A 196 6.06 -1.81 -5.63
C ARG A 196 4.81 -1.38 -4.89
N PHE A 197 4.78 -0.15 -4.40
CA PHE A 197 3.66 0.44 -3.69
C PHE A 197 3.29 1.79 -4.30
N LEU A 198 2.01 1.98 -4.62
CA LEU A 198 1.47 3.24 -5.14
C LEU A 198 0.10 3.52 -4.52
N ILE A 199 -0.06 4.73 -4.02
CA ILE A 199 -1.37 5.31 -3.69
C ILE A 199 -1.77 6.27 -4.80
N PHE A 200 -3.03 6.17 -5.22
CA PHE A 200 -3.62 7.05 -6.19
C PHE A 200 -4.03 8.39 -5.54
N PRO A 201 -3.77 9.54 -6.17
CA PRO A 201 -4.07 10.84 -5.58
C PRO A 201 -5.57 11.07 -5.42
N ARG A 202 -6.00 11.88 -4.43
CA ARG A 202 -7.42 12.11 -4.13
C ARG A 202 -8.17 12.92 -5.18
N LYS A 203 -7.50 13.90 -5.80
CA LYS A 203 -8.15 14.83 -6.75
C LYS A 203 -8.00 14.42 -8.21
N GLN A 204 -7.21 13.38 -8.50
CA GLN A 204 -6.95 12.96 -9.88
C GLN A 204 -8.19 12.30 -10.50
N LYS A 205 -8.71 12.89 -11.58
CA LYS A 205 -9.90 12.39 -12.31
C LYS A 205 -9.63 11.13 -13.13
N ARG A 206 -8.45 11.06 -13.75
CA ARG A 206 -8.12 10.04 -14.74
C ARG A 206 -6.66 9.66 -14.66
N LEU A 207 -6.40 8.36 -14.79
CA LEU A 207 -5.06 7.83 -15.03
C LEU A 207 -4.62 8.13 -16.48
N SER A 208 -3.33 8.41 -16.65
CA SER A 208 -2.77 8.55 -18.00
C SER A 208 -2.85 7.21 -18.74
N LYS A 209 -3.38 7.22 -19.97
CA LYS A 209 -3.38 6.03 -20.83
C LYS A 209 -1.92 5.59 -21.07
N ASN A 210 -1.65 4.30 -20.95
CA ASN A 210 -0.32 3.69 -21.11
C ASN A 210 0.71 4.16 -20.06
N GLY A 211 0.22 4.53 -18.87
CA GLY A 211 1.05 4.98 -17.75
C GLY A 211 1.20 3.89 -16.70
N LEU A 212 0.07 3.47 -16.13
CA LEU A 212 0.04 2.54 -15.01
C LEU A 212 0.49 1.13 -15.43
N GLY A 213 0.10 0.68 -16.62
CA GLY A 213 0.49 -0.64 -17.14
C GLY A 213 2.00 -0.86 -17.26
N CYS A 214 2.80 0.20 -17.26
CA CYS A 214 4.27 0.08 -17.28
C CYS A 214 4.88 -0.23 -15.91
N LEU A 215 4.12 -0.12 -14.81
CA LEU A 215 4.58 -0.40 -13.45
C LEU A 215 4.57 -1.91 -13.17
N THR A 216 5.36 -2.66 -13.92
CA THR A 216 5.36 -4.13 -13.90
C THR A 216 5.80 -4.74 -12.57
N SER A 217 6.46 -3.94 -11.71
CA SER A 217 6.85 -4.33 -10.35
C SER A 217 5.80 -3.96 -9.28
N LEU A 218 4.65 -3.41 -9.64
CA LEU A 218 3.67 -2.98 -8.64
C LEU A 218 3.04 -4.19 -7.94
N ARG A 219 3.06 -4.21 -6.60
CA ARG A 219 2.45 -5.25 -5.75
C ARG A 219 1.20 -4.72 -5.04
N PHE A 220 1.23 -3.45 -4.64
CA PHE A 220 0.16 -2.79 -3.90
C PHE A 220 -0.28 -1.55 -4.66
N PHE A 221 -1.56 -1.51 -5.01
CA PHE A 221 -2.17 -0.34 -5.63
C PHE A 221 -3.42 0.06 -4.86
N TRP A 222 -3.37 1.26 -4.30
CA TRP A 222 -4.37 1.76 -3.37
C TRP A 222 -5.04 3.01 -3.92
N ILE A 223 -6.35 3.11 -3.77
CA ILE A 223 -7.15 4.26 -4.16
C ILE A 223 -7.98 4.63 -2.93
N LEU A 224 -7.60 5.73 -2.27
CA LEU A 224 -8.19 6.15 -1.00
C LEU A 224 -8.88 7.49 -1.21
N ARG A 225 -10.16 7.59 -0.81
CA ARG A 225 -10.87 8.88 -0.72
C ARG A 225 -10.81 9.71 -1.99
N ASN A 226 -10.88 9.05 -3.16
CA ASN A 226 -10.85 9.77 -4.42
C ASN A 226 -12.28 10.19 -4.83
N GLU A 227 -12.50 11.50 -4.89
CA GLU A 227 -13.81 12.11 -5.12
C GLU A 227 -14.15 12.28 -6.62
N HIS A 228 -13.21 11.98 -7.52
CA HIS A 228 -13.25 12.42 -8.91
C HIS A 228 -12.98 11.32 -9.95
N LEU A 229 -12.49 10.16 -9.51
CA LEU A 229 -12.14 9.02 -10.34
C LEU A 229 -13.41 8.25 -10.68
N GLU A 230 -13.86 8.39 -11.91
CA GLU A 230 -15.03 7.67 -12.41
C GLU A 230 -14.69 6.26 -12.93
N TYR A 231 -13.50 6.10 -13.53
CA TYR A 231 -13.03 4.88 -14.17
C TYR A 231 -11.52 4.71 -14.00
N LEU A 232 -11.07 3.47 -13.72
CA LEU A 232 -9.66 3.10 -13.79
C LEU A 232 -9.18 2.99 -15.25
N CYS A 233 -7.86 2.92 -15.44
CA CYS A 233 -7.26 2.75 -16.77
C CYS A 233 -7.38 1.33 -17.33
N GLU A 234 -7.48 1.22 -18.66
CA GLU A 234 -7.62 -0.07 -19.35
C GLU A 234 -6.29 -0.78 -19.66
N ASP A 235 -5.16 -0.25 -19.19
CA ASP A 235 -3.82 -0.82 -19.39
C ASP A 235 -3.32 -1.67 -18.20
N MET A 236 -4.21 -2.13 -17.30
CA MET A 236 -3.82 -2.91 -16.12
C MET A 236 -3.21 -4.29 -16.45
N GLN A 237 -3.31 -4.76 -17.69
CA GLN A 237 -2.69 -5.99 -18.16
C GLN A 237 -1.16 -6.07 -17.97
N GLY A 238 -0.50 -4.93 -17.82
CA GLY A 238 0.93 -4.88 -17.51
C GLY A 238 1.27 -5.08 -16.03
N LEU A 239 0.30 -4.97 -15.12
CA LEU A 239 0.47 -5.11 -13.66
C LEU A 239 0.49 -6.59 -13.23
N LYS A 240 1.38 -7.38 -13.83
CA LYS A 240 1.41 -8.85 -13.70
C LYS A 240 1.70 -9.37 -12.29
N HIS A 241 2.28 -8.54 -11.42
CA HIS A 241 2.65 -8.88 -10.04
C HIS A 241 1.81 -8.15 -8.99
N LEU A 242 0.70 -7.52 -9.39
CA LEU A 242 -0.18 -6.84 -8.44
C LEU A 242 -0.84 -7.88 -7.54
N ARG A 243 -0.56 -7.81 -6.23
CA ARG A 243 -1.07 -8.72 -5.20
C ARG A 243 -2.26 -8.12 -4.45
N THR A 244 -2.26 -6.81 -4.23
CA THR A 244 -3.32 -6.11 -3.48
C THR A 244 -3.85 -4.92 -4.26
N LEU A 245 -5.16 -4.92 -4.48
CA LEU A 245 -5.92 -3.77 -4.93
C LEU A 245 -6.88 -3.36 -3.81
N PHE A 246 -6.68 -2.16 -3.28
CA PHE A 246 -7.50 -1.59 -2.22
C PHE A 246 -8.17 -0.31 -2.70
N ILE A 247 -9.49 -0.25 -2.57
CA ILE A 247 -10.31 0.89 -3.00
C ILE A 247 -11.22 1.27 -1.84
N PHE A 248 -11.04 2.47 -1.31
CA PHE A 248 -11.74 2.94 -0.10
C PHE A 248 -12.31 4.33 -0.34
N GLU A 249 -13.58 4.55 0.03
CA GLU A 249 -14.27 5.84 -0.02
C GLU A 249 -14.17 6.53 -1.40
N CYS A 250 -14.32 5.77 -2.50
CA CYS A 250 -14.27 6.28 -3.86
C CYS A 250 -15.69 6.49 -4.42
N TYR A 251 -16.36 7.56 -3.99
CA TYR A 251 -17.78 7.79 -4.27
C TYR A 251 -18.11 8.04 -5.74
N SER A 252 -17.17 8.56 -6.53
CA SER A 252 -17.38 8.81 -7.96
C SER A 252 -17.11 7.60 -8.85
N LEU A 253 -16.51 6.53 -8.31
CA LEU A 253 -16.11 5.36 -9.09
C LEU A 253 -17.34 4.59 -9.57
N ILE A 254 -17.47 4.44 -10.90
CA ILE A 254 -18.65 3.83 -11.53
C ILE A 254 -18.40 2.35 -11.83
N SER A 255 -17.23 2.00 -12.33
CA SER A 255 -16.84 0.62 -12.63
C SER A 255 -15.33 0.43 -12.55
N LEU A 256 -14.91 -0.82 -12.36
CA LEU A 256 -13.52 -1.22 -12.60
C LEU A 256 -13.23 -1.29 -14.12
N PRO A 257 -11.98 -1.46 -14.58
CA PRO A 257 -11.66 -1.61 -16.00
C PRO A 257 -11.67 -3.08 -16.41
N GLN A 258 -12.04 -3.40 -17.65
CA GLN A 258 -12.08 -4.80 -18.10
C GLN A 258 -10.70 -5.47 -18.01
N SER A 259 -9.63 -4.68 -18.17
CA SER A 259 -8.24 -5.14 -18.02
C SER A 259 -7.88 -5.71 -16.63
N ILE A 260 -8.71 -5.50 -15.60
CA ILE A 260 -8.54 -6.16 -14.29
C ILE A 260 -8.55 -7.69 -14.43
N LYS A 261 -9.18 -8.20 -15.49
CA LYS A 261 -9.23 -9.62 -15.82
C LYS A 261 -7.84 -10.23 -16.07
N TYR A 262 -6.80 -9.43 -16.30
CA TYR A 262 -5.44 -9.92 -16.53
C TYR A 262 -4.58 -9.99 -15.26
N LEU A 263 -5.10 -9.54 -14.11
CA LEU A 263 -4.38 -9.51 -12.83
C LEU A 263 -4.35 -10.89 -12.16
N THR A 264 -3.67 -11.85 -12.78
CA THR A 264 -3.62 -13.26 -12.33
C THR A 264 -2.92 -13.46 -10.99
N ALA A 265 -2.02 -12.55 -10.60
CA ALA A 265 -1.34 -12.54 -9.30
C ALA A 265 -2.10 -11.84 -8.17
N LEU A 266 -3.30 -11.29 -8.43
CA LEU A 266 -4.08 -10.58 -7.43
C LEU A 266 -4.51 -11.54 -6.32
N GLU A 267 -4.07 -11.30 -5.09
CA GLU A 267 -4.36 -12.09 -3.89
C GLU A 267 -5.46 -11.45 -3.04
N THR A 268 -5.51 -10.11 -2.99
CA THR A 268 -6.48 -9.37 -2.19
C THR A 268 -7.16 -8.30 -3.03
N LEU A 269 -8.49 -8.37 -3.09
CA LEU A 269 -9.34 -7.29 -3.56
C LEU A 269 -10.22 -6.84 -2.41
N HIS A 270 -10.02 -5.60 -1.96
CA HIS A 270 -10.84 -4.98 -0.93
C HIS A 270 -11.40 -3.67 -1.45
N ILE A 271 -12.73 -3.61 -1.49
CA ILE A 271 -13.49 -2.44 -1.93
C ILE A 271 -14.46 -2.07 -0.82
N GLU A 272 -14.35 -0.83 -0.36
CA GLU A 272 -15.14 -0.31 0.75
C GLU A 272 -15.65 1.10 0.48
N ASP A 273 -16.91 1.32 0.84
CA ASP A 273 -17.63 2.59 0.73
C ASP A 273 -17.54 3.27 -0.66
N CYS A 274 -17.75 2.48 -1.71
CA CYS A 274 -17.81 2.96 -3.10
C CYS A 274 -19.27 3.00 -3.57
N THR A 275 -19.97 4.08 -3.26
CA THR A 275 -21.45 4.17 -3.40
C THR A 275 -21.95 4.08 -4.84
N ASN A 276 -21.17 4.52 -5.82
CA ASN A 276 -21.56 4.47 -7.24
C ASN A 276 -21.04 3.24 -8.00
N LEU A 277 -20.22 2.41 -7.35
CA LEU A 277 -19.51 1.33 -8.02
C LEU A 277 -20.44 0.18 -8.38
N ASN A 278 -20.41 -0.20 -9.65
CA ASN A 278 -21.02 -1.41 -10.16
C ASN A 278 -19.93 -2.43 -10.56
N LEU A 279 -20.07 -3.65 -10.05
CA LEU A 279 -19.17 -4.78 -10.30
C LEU A 279 -19.75 -5.82 -11.30
N THR A 280 -20.94 -5.58 -11.84
CA THR A 280 -21.58 -6.47 -12.81
C THR A 280 -21.07 -6.20 -14.23
N TRP A 281 -20.39 -7.17 -14.85
CA TRP A 281 -20.07 -7.16 -16.29
C TRP A 281 -20.51 -8.46 -16.94
N GLU A 282 -20.84 -8.35 -18.23
CA GLU A 282 -21.01 -9.51 -19.10
C GLU A 282 -19.62 -10.03 -19.48
N VAL A 283 -19.42 -11.34 -19.32
CA VAL A 283 -18.14 -12.00 -19.64
C VAL A 283 -18.22 -12.53 -21.06
N ASP A 284 -17.28 -12.12 -21.92
CA ASP A 284 -16.99 -12.85 -23.15
C ASP A 284 -16.20 -14.11 -22.78
N ASP A 285 -16.79 -15.28 -23.01
CA ASP A 285 -16.40 -16.62 -22.55
C ASP A 285 -15.06 -17.16 -23.11
N GLN A 286 -14.19 -16.32 -23.68
CA GLN A 286 -12.94 -16.76 -24.34
C GLN A 286 -11.69 -16.44 -23.51
N ASP A 287 -10.95 -17.51 -23.17
CA ASP A 287 -9.54 -17.53 -22.71
C ASP A 287 -9.17 -16.67 -21.49
N LEU A 288 -9.78 -16.94 -20.34
CA LEU A 288 -9.42 -16.24 -19.10
C LEU A 288 -8.72 -17.19 -18.11
N ALA A 289 -7.45 -16.88 -17.81
CA ALA A 289 -6.63 -17.59 -16.81
C ALA A 289 -7.26 -17.55 -15.40
N GLN A 290 -6.93 -18.50 -14.51
CA GLN A 290 -7.41 -18.44 -13.11
C GLN A 290 -6.77 -17.28 -12.35
N PHE A 291 -7.49 -16.72 -11.38
CA PHE A 291 -6.97 -15.75 -10.42
C PHE A 291 -6.36 -16.45 -9.21
N SER A 292 -5.34 -15.82 -8.64
CA SER A 292 -4.73 -16.22 -7.36
C SER A 292 -5.42 -15.57 -6.15
N LEU A 293 -6.67 -15.10 -6.32
CA LEU A 293 -7.37 -14.31 -5.32
C LEU A 293 -7.66 -15.13 -4.07
N GLN A 294 -7.08 -14.73 -2.95
CA GLN A 294 -7.23 -15.36 -1.64
C GLN A 294 -8.27 -14.64 -0.78
N LYS A 295 -8.41 -13.32 -0.93
CA LYS A 295 -9.28 -12.49 -0.09
C LYS A 295 -10.13 -11.56 -0.96
N LEU A 296 -11.45 -11.68 -0.81
CA LEU A 296 -12.41 -10.75 -1.37
C LEU A 296 -13.19 -10.08 -0.24
N ILE A 297 -13.04 -8.76 -0.12
CA ILE A 297 -13.70 -7.95 0.91
C ILE A 297 -14.52 -6.88 0.20
N LEU A 298 -15.84 -6.93 0.36
CA LEU A 298 -16.79 -6.00 -0.23
C LEU A 298 -17.66 -5.41 0.89
N VAL A 299 -17.51 -4.11 1.14
CA VAL A 299 -18.07 -3.44 2.30
C VAL A 299 -18.75 -2.14 1.87
N TRP A 300 -19.98 -1.89 2.32
CA TRP A 300 -20.72 -0.64 2.07
C TRP A 300 -20.87 -0.33 0.56
N LEU A 301 -21.26 -1.34 -0.22
CA LEU A 301 -21.50 -1.22 -1.66
C LEU A 301 -23.00 -1.25 -1.98
N PRO A 302 -23.71 -0.09 -1.98
CA PRO A 302 -25.16 -0.05 -2.18
C PRO A 302 -25.59 -0.45 -3.59
N LYS A 303 -24.76 -0.31 -4.64
CA LYS A 303 -25.12 -0.77 -6.00
C LYS A 303 -24.82 -2.25 -6.26
N LEU A 304 -24.25 -2.97 -5.29
CA LEU A 304 -23.95 -4.40 -5.45
C LEU A 304 -25.23 -5.23 -5.33
N VAL A 305 -25.82 -5.61 -6.47
CA VAL A 305 -27.05 -6.44 -6.50
C VAL A 305 -26.75 -7.95 -6.54
N ALA A 306 -25.61 -8.31 -7.14
CA ALA A 306 -25.10 -9.68 -7.24
C ALA A 306 -23.57 -9.67 -7.08
N LEU A 307 -23.01 -10.77 -6.57
CA LEU A 307 -21.55 -10.91 -6.52
C LEU A 307 -20.96 -11.06 -7.93
N PRO A 308 -19.76 -10.51 -8.18
CA PRO A 308 -19.14 -10.56 -9.50
C PRO A 308 -18.76 -12.00 -9.90
N GLU A 309 -19.58 -12.63 -10.75
CA GLU A 309 -19.33 -14.01 -11.21
C GLU A 309 -18.01 -14.13 -11.97
N TRP A 310 -17.64 -13.12 -12.76
CA TRP A 310 -16.36 -13.05 -13.46
C TRP A 310 -15.14 -13.17 -12.52
N LEU A 311 -15.28 -12.71 -11.27
CA LEU A 311 -14.23 -12.76 -10.26
C LEU A 311 -14.26 -14.09 -9.51
N LEU A 312 -15.45 -14.53 -9.10
CA LEU A 312 -15.62 -15.74 -8.30
C LEU A 312 -15.35 -17.02 -9.10
N ALA A 313 -15.86 -17.11 -10.34
CA ALA A 313 -15.66 -18.26 -11.21
C ALA A 313 -14.16 -18.52 -11.51
N ARG A 314 -13.34 -17.47 -11.47
CA ARG A 314 -11.90 -17.53 -11.71
C ARG A 314 -11.07 -17.73 -10.44
N SER A 315 -11.68 -17.69 -9.26
CA SER A 315 -11.01 -17.79 -7.96
C SER A 315 -11.42 -19.02 -7.16
N THR A 316 -12.05 -20.02 -7.81
CA THR A 316 -12.66 -21.18 -7.14
C THR A 316 -11.68 -22.01 -6.30
N ASN A 317 -10.44 -22.12 -6.75
CA ASN A 317 -9.41 -22.92 -6.09
C ASN A 317 -8.47 -22.10 -5.19
N SER A 318 -8.60 -20.77 -5.17
CA SER A 318 -7.68 -19.86 -4.49
C SER A 318 -8.31 -19.08 -3.35
N LEU A 319 -9.62 -18.78 -3.44
CA LEU A 319 -10.30 -17.92 -2.46
C LEU A 319 -10.37 -18.61 -1.09
N GLN A 320 -9.84 -17.93 -0.07
CA GLN A 320 -9.79 -18.39 1.33
C GLN A 320 -10.70 -17.58 2.24
N LEU A 321 -10.90 -16.29 1.94
CA LEU A 321 -11.77 -15.39 2.71
C LEU A 321 -12.72 -14.64 1.79
N LEU A 322 -14.01 -14.72 2.09
CA LEU A 322 -15.05 -13.86 1.54
C LEU A 322 -15.68 -13.05 2.69
N LYS A 323 -15.54 -11.72 2.66
CA LYS A 323 -16.18 -10.80 3.62
C LYS A 323 -17.13 -9.87 2.88
N LEU A 324 -18.39 -9.87 3.33
CA LEU A 324 -19.46 -9.00 2.85
C LEU A 324 -19.98 -8.17 4.04
N GLY A 325 -20.00 -6.85 3.90
CA GLY A 325 -20.43 -5.93 4.95
C GLY A 325 -21.39 -4.86 4.44
N SER A 326 -22.57 -4.69 5.04
CA SER A 326 -23.52 -3.61 4.74
C SER A 326 -23.84 -3.43 3.24
N CYS A 327 -23.81 -4.50 2.44
CA CYS A 327 -24.22 -4.52 1.03
C CYS A 327 -25.73 -4.70 0.92
N ARG A 328 -26.50 -3.64 1.21
CA ARG A 328 -27.97 -3.71 1.42
C ARG A 328 -28.78 -4.24 0.23
N ASN A 329 -28.31 -4.05 -1.00
CA ASN A 329 -29.01 -4.49 -2.22
C ASN A 329 -28.56 -5.86 -2.73
N LEU A 330 -27.59 -6.50 -2.08
CA LEU A 330 -27.12 -7.83 -2.47
C LEU A 330 -28.19 -8.86 -2.09
N LYS A 331 -28.74 -9.57 -3.09
CA LYS A 331 -29.93 -10.41 -2.88
C LYS A 331 -29.63 -11.88 -2.63
N LYS A 332 -28.57 -12.43 -3.22
CA LYS A 332 -28.28 -13.88 -3.18
C LYS A 332 -26.80 -14.16 -3.37
N LEU A 333 -26.39 -15.34 -2.92
CA LEU A 333 -25.07 -15.88 -3.23
C LEU A 333 -25.09 -16.73 -4.52
N PRO A 334 -24.03 -16.67 -5.35
CA PRO A 334 -23.95 -17.44 -6.59
C PRO A 334 -23.72 -18.92 -6.32
N ALA A 335 -24.17 -19.78 -7.23
CA ALA A 335 -24.09 -21.23 -7.08
C ALA A 335 -22.64 -21.75 -7.08
N CYS A 336 -21.72 -21.03 -7.73
CA CYS A 336 -20.30 -21.41 -7.81
C CYS A 336 -19.60 -21.47 -6.43
N LEU A 337 -20.15 -20.81 -5.39
CA LEU A 337 -19.60 -20.89 -4.02
C LEU A 337 -19.54 -22.33 -3.49
N HIS A 338 -20.50 -23.18 -3.89
CA HIS A 338 -20.53 -24.59 -3.50
C HIS A 338 -19.26 -25.35 -3.92
N ASN A 339 -18.64 -24.94 -5.03
CA ASN A 339 -17.46 -25.59 -5.60
C ASN A 339 -16.14 -24.99 -5.08
N MET A 340 -16.18 -23.98 -4.19
CA MET A 340 -14.98 -23.32 -3.68
C MET A 340 -14.40 -24.09 -2.50
N THR A 341 -13.54 -25.07 -2.77
CA THR A 341 -12.97 -25.95 -1.74
C THR A 341 -11.90 -25.30 -0.86
N SER A 342 -11.28 -24.22 -1.35
CA SER A 342 -10.23 -23.50 -0.60
C SER A 342 -10.78 -22.49 0.40
N LEU A 343 -12.08 -22.20 0.35
CA LEU A 343 -12.73 -21.15 1.14
C LEU A 343 -12.77 -21.57 2.62
N GLN A 344 -11.97 -20.87 3.44
CA GLN A 344 -11.82 -21.16 4.87
C GLN A 344 -12.79 -20.34 5.72
N GLN A 345 -13.08 -19.12 5.30
CA GLN A 345 -13.88 -18.19 6.08
C GLN A 345 -14.86 -17.39 5.21
N LEU A 346 -16.13 -17.37 5.64
CA LEU A 346 -17.18 -16.50 5.14
C LEU A 346 -17.64 -15.58 6.27
N VAL A 347 -17.63 -14.28 6.02
CA VAL A 347 -18.14 -13.26 6.95
C VAL A 347 -19.23 -12.46 6.25
N ILE A 348 -20.42 -12.43 6.82
CA ILE A 348 -21.57 -11.63 6.34
C ILE A 348 -22.03 -10.76 7.50
N ASN A 349 -21.82 -9.45 7.37
CA ASN A 349 -22.25 -8.47 8.37
C ASN A 349 -23.27 -7.53 7.71
N ASP A 350 -24.41 -7.31 8.36
CA ASP A 350 -25.39 -6.28 7.95
C ASP A 350 -25.88 -6.39 6.47
N CYS A 351 -25.92 -7.61 5.92
CA CYS A 351 -26.51 -7.90 4.60
C CYS A 351 -27.82 -8.68 4.80
N ALA A 352 -28.94 -8.00 5.07
CA ALA A 352 -30.19 -8.63 5.52
C ALA A 352 -30.70 -9.78 4.62
N GLU A 353 -30.84 -9.54 3.32
CA GLU A 353 -31.34 -10.54 2.37
C GLU A 353 -30.44 -11.77 2.32
N VAL A 354 -29.13 -11.58 2.15
CA VAL A 354 -28.15 -12.69 2.11
C VAL A 354 -28.09 -13.44 3.44
N ARG A 355 -28.12 -12.73 4.57
CA ARG A 355 -28.14 -13.32 5.91
C ARG A 355 -29.32 -14.28 6.07
N ASN A 356 -30.54 -13.85 5.72
CA ASN A 356 -31.73 -14.69 5.82
C ASN A 356 -31.63 -15.92 4.91
N ARG A 357 -31.11 -15.77 3.70
CA ARG A 357 -30.89 -16.89 2.79
C ARG A 357 -29.78 -17.84 3.25
N CYS A 358 -28.86 -17.36 4.07
CA CYS A 358 -27.76 -18.14 4.64
C CYS A 358 -28.06 -18.65 6.04
N GLU A 359 -29.31 -18.56 6.50
CA GLU A 359 -29.72 -19.10 7.79
C GLU A 359 -29.39 -20.60 7.86
N ARG A 360 -28.78 -21.01 8.97
CA ARG A 360 -28.26 -22.37 9.14
C ARG A 360 -29.36 -23.41 8.93
N GLU A 361 -29.09 -24.38 8.06
CA GLU A 361 -29.92 -25.55 7.75
C GLU A 361 -31.28 -25.26 7.06
N VAL A 362 -31.81 -24.04 7.15
CA VAL A 362 -33.13 -23.68 6.59
C VAL A 362 -33.05 -22.68 5.44
N GLY A 363 -31.97 -21.90 5.34
CA GLY A 363 -31.81 -20.87 4.33
C GLY A 363 -31.56 -21.45 2.93
N GLU A 364 -32.17 -20.84 1.91
CA GLU A 364 -32.05 -21.28 0.51
C GLU A 364 -30.60 -21.36 -0.01
N ASP A 365 -29.72 -20.50 0.49
CA ASP A 365 -28.31 -20.43 0.10
C ASP A 365 -27.40 -21.21 1.06
N TRP A 366 -27.93 -21.82 2.15
CA TRP A 366 -27.13 -22.56 3.12
C TRP A 366 -26.33 -23.71 2.49
N SER A 367 -26.96 -24.47 1.57
CA SER A 367 -26.30 -25.57 0.84
C SER A 367 -25.08 -25.13 0.02
N LYS A 368 -24.99 -23.84 -0.33
CA LYS A 368 -23.88 -23.25 -1.09
C LYS A 368 -22.67 -22.93 -0.21
N ILE A 369 -22.86 -22.85 1.11
CA ILE A 369 -21.85 -22.37 2.06
C ILE A 369 -21.56 -23.37 3.19
N ALA A 370 -22.38 -24.42 3.35
CA ALA A 370 -22.30 -25.38 4.45
C ALA A 370 -20.95 -26.12 4.56
N HIS A 371 -20.16 -26.18 3.48
CA HIS A 371 -18.82 -26.80 3.47
C HIS A 371 -17.73 -25.89 4.04
N ILE A 372 -18.00 -24.60 4.28
CA ILE A 372 -17.02 -23.61 4.72
C ILE A 372 -16.73 -23.80 6.22
N PRO A 373 -15.46 -23.97 6.64
CA PRO A 373 -15.11 -24.24 8.04
C PRO A 373 -15.55 -23.15 9.04
N LYS A 374 -15.44 -21.87 8.66
CA LYS A 374 -15.77 -20.74 9.53
C LYS A 374 -16.78 -19.82 8.86
N ILE A 375 -18.03 -19.85 9.34
CA ILE A 375 -19.11 -18.98 8.89
C ILE A 375 -19.47 -18.03 10.02
N VAL A 376 -19.40 -16.73 9.76
CA VAL A 376 -19.79 -15.66 10.70
C VAL A 376 -20.87 -14.83 10.04
N ILE A 377 -22.07 -14.82 10.60
CA ILE A 377 -23.23 -14.06 10.11
C ILE A 377 -23.74 -13.21 11.27
N ASN A 378 -23.57 -11.89 11.19
CA ASN A 378 -23.89 -10.97 12.28
C ASN A 378 -24.91 -9.89 11.86
N GLU A 379 -25.70 -9.45 12.82
CA GLU A 379 -26.54 -8.25 12.74
C GLU A 379 -25.81 -7.10 13.43
N GLY A 380 -25.50 -6.01 12.71
CA GLY A 380 -24.92 -4.80 13.29
C GLY A 380 -23.77 -4.19 12.48
N CYS A 381 -23.74 -2.86 12.45
CA CYS A 381 -22.58 -2.06 12.03
C CYS A 381 -21.46 -2.21 13.08
N PHE A 382 -20.21 -2.27 12.63
CA PHE A 382 -19.08 -1.90 13.47
C PHE A 382 -18.99 -0.37 13.53
#